data_AF-A0A251RPC6-F1
#
_entry.id   AF-A0A251RPC6-F1
#
_cell.length_a   1.000
_cell.length_b   1.000
_cell.length_c   1.000
_cell.angle_alpha   90.00
_cell.angle_beta   90.00
_cell.angle_gamma   90.00
#
_symmetry.space_group_name_H-M   'P 1'
#
loop_
_entity.id
_entity.type
_entity.pdbx_description
1 polymer ?
#
loop_
_entity_poly.entity_id
_entity_poly.type
_entity_poly.pdbx_seq_one_letter_code
_entity_poly.pdbx_strand_id
1 'polypeptide(L)' 'MIPCCSLLDGLVDLEAAVCLCTAIKANILGINLNVPVSLSLLLNVCSKQVPKDFVCA' A
#
# COMPACT_ATOMS: atom_id res chain seq x y z
N MET A 1 -4.97 -8.28 -15.07
CA MET A 1 -4.74 -6.88 -14.62
C MET A 1 -5.63 -6.65 -13.41
N ILE A 2 -5.06 -6.46 -12.23
CA ILE A 2 -5.85 -6.21 -11.02
C ILE A 2 -6.21 -4.72 -11.03
N PRO A 3 -7.49 -4.33 -10.95
CA PRO A 3 -7.94 -2.96 -11.17
C PRO A 3 -7.17 -1.92 -10.34
N CYS A 4 -6.79 -2.28 -9.11
CA CYS A 4 -6.05 -1.41 -8.18
C CYS A 4 -4.60 -1.13 -8.61
N CYS A 5 -3.91 -2.07 -9.24
CA CYS A 5 -2.46 -1.92 -9.49
C CYS A 5 -2.15 -0.85 -10.54
N SER A 6 -3.08 -0.60 -11.46
CA SER A 6 -2.96 0.49 -12.44
C SER A 6 -2.84 1.87 -11.78
N LEU A 7 -3.40 2.04 -10.58
CA LEU A 7 -3.31 3.28 -9.80
C LEU A 7 -1.93 3.47 -9.16
N LEU A 8 -1.14 2.39 -9.05
CA LEU A 8 0.19 2.38 -8.44
C LEU A 8 1.32 2.29 -9.48
N ASP A 9 1.00 2.09 -10.75
CA ASP A 9 1.97 1.77 -11.81
C ASP A 9 2.95 2.92 -12.07
N GLY A 10 2.55 4.16 -11.79
CA GLY A 10 3.40 5.36 -11.88
C GLY A 10 4.17 5.73 -10.60
N LEU A 11 3.93 5.03 -9.47
CA LEU A 11 4.62 5.29 -8.21
C LEU A 11 5.79 4.33 -8.03
N VAL A 12 6.91 4.83 -7.53
CA VAL A 12 7.97 3.94 -7.04
C VAL A 12 7.49 3.19 -5.80
N ASP A 13 8.06 2.02 -5.53
CA ASP A 13 7.56 1.09 -4.51
C ASP A 13 7.36 1.73 -3.13
N LEU A 14 8.34 2.54 -2.70
CA LEU A 14 8.28 3.25 -1.42
C LEU A 14 7.19 4.32 -1.39
N GLU A 15 6.99 5.02 -2.50
CA GLU A 15 6.00 6.09 -2.62
C GLU A 15 4.58 5.51 -2.59
N ALA A 16 4.36 4.39 -3.30
CA ALA A 16 3.12 3.64 -3.23
C ALA A 16 2.82 3.21 -1.79
N ALA A 17 3.81 2.66 -1.09
CA ALA A 17 3.65 2.23 0.30
C ALA A 17 3.29 3.36 1.25
N VAL A 18 3.98 4.52 1.16
CA VAL A 18 3.70 5.69 1.99
C VAL A 18 2.31 6.25 1.69
N CYS A 19 1.94 6.40 0.40
CA CYS A 19 0.62 6.91 -0.01
C CYS A 19 -0.52 6.03 0.56
N LEU A 20 -0.40 4.71 0.42
CA LEU A 20 -1.36 3.76 0.97
C LEU A 20 -1.39 3.81 2.50
N CYS A 21 -0.24 3.87 3.19
CA CYS A 21 -0.20 4.03 4.65
C CYS A 21 -0.98 5.27 5.10
N THR A 22 -0.78 6.41 4.45
CA THR A 22 -1.48 7.66 4.77
C THR A 22 -2.98 7.51 4.53
N ALA A 23 -3.39 6.95 3.40
CA ALA A 23 -4.80 6.75 3.08
C ALA A 23 -5.52 5.83 4.09
N ILE A 24 -4.86 4.76 4.53
CA ILE A 24 -5.38 3.84 5.54
C ILE A 24 -5.48 4.55 6.90
N LYS A 25 -4.43 5.27 7.33
CA LYS A 25 -4.43 6.00 8.62
C LYS A 25 -5.48 7.10 8.69
N ALA A 26 -5.67 7.82 7.58
CA ALA A 26 -6.73 8.81 7.46
C ALA A 26 -8.12 8.19 7.24
N ASN A 27 -8.24 6.86 7.20
CA ASN A 27 -9.46 6.10 6.94
C ASN A 27 -10.19 6.57 5.66
N ILE A 28 -9.44 7.03 4.65
CA ILE A 28 -9.99 7.57 3.40
C ILE A 28 -10.69 6.45 2.61
N LEU A 29 -10.21 5.22 2.75
CA LEU A 29 -10.79 4.04 2.12
C LEU A 29 -12.07 3.54 2.80
N GLY A 30 -12.45 4.11 3.97
CA GLY A 30 -13.67 3.73 4.70
C GLY A 30 -13.67 2.29 5.23
N ILE A 31 -12.49 1.68 5.40
CA ILE A 31 -12.31 0.28 5.82
C ILE A 31 -11.36 0.18 7.00
N ASN A 32 -11.68 -0.70 7.95
CA ASN A 32 -10.82 -0.99 9.09
C ASN A 32 -9.89 -2.16 8.73
N LEU A 33 -8.63 -1.84 8.44
CA LEU A 33 -7.61 -2.81 8.04
C LEU A 33 -6.55 -2.98 9.12
N ASN A 34 -6.05 -4.21 9.28
CA ASN A 34 -4.81 -4.45 10.00
C ASN A 34 -3.63 -3.97 9.14
N VAL A 35 -3.22 -2.73 9.37
CA VAL A 35 -2.33 -1.93 8.51
C VAL A 35 -1.11 -2.71 7.98
N PRO A 36 -0.29 -3.42 8.80
CA PRO A 36 0.93 -4.04 8.31
C PRO A 36 0.65 -5.21 7.34
N VAL A 37 -0.38 -6.00 7.64
CA VAL A 37 -0.75 -7.18 6.85
C VAL A 37 -1.41 -6.77 5.53
N SER A 38 -2.36 -5.84 5.60
CA SER A 38 -3.11 -5.39 4.43
C SER A 38 -2.23 -4.61 3.44
N LEU A 39 -1.33 -3.77 3.93
CA LEU A 39 -0.41 -3.03 3.08
C LEU A 39 0.54 -3.97 2.32
N SER A 40 1.13 -4.93 3.03
CA SER A 40 2.06 -5.90 2.44
C SER A 40 1.37 -6.73 1.34
N LEU A 41 0.14 -7.17 1.58
CA LEU A 41 -0.66 -7.89 0.58
C LEU A 41 -0.94 -7.04 -0.66
N LEU A 42 -1.40 -5.80 -0.49
CA LEU A 42 -1.71 -4.89 -1.61
C LEU A 42 -0.48 -4.60 -2.48
N LEU A 43 0.65 -4.30 -1.85
CA LEU A 43 1.91 -4.02 -2.53
C LEU A 43 2.43 -5.26 -3.27
N ASN A 44 2.45 -6.43 -2.61
CA ASN A 44 2.90 -7.68 -3.21
C ASN A 44 2.06 -8.08 -4.43
N VAL A 45 0.74 -7.93 -4.34
CA VAL A 45 -0.19 -8.21 -5.45
C VAL A 45 0.10 -7.29 -6.65
N CYS A 46 0.54 -6.06 -6.40
CA CYS A 46 0.92 -5.10 -7.44
C CYS A 46 2.41 -5.11 -7.79
N SER A 47 3.16 -6.14 -7.37
CA SER A 47 4.60 -6.29 -7.62
C SER A 47 5.44 -5.10 -7.12
N LYS A 48 4.98 -4.41 -6.07
CA LYS A 48 5.70 -3.34 -5.38
C LYS A 48 6.52 -3.94 -4.23
N GLN A 49 7.82 -3.70 -4.19
CA GLN A 49 8.72 -4.23 -3.17
C GLN A 49 9.09 -3.16 -2.14
N VAL A 50 8.70 -3.39 -0.89
CA VAL A 50 9.14 -2.58 0.25
C VAL A 50 10.16 -3.34 1.10
N PRO A 51 11.07 -2.63 1.81
CA PRO A 51 11.92 -3.26 2.81
C PRO A 51 11.09 -4.05 3.82
N LYS A 52 11.61 -5.19 4.28
CA LYS A 52 10.92 -6.07 5.26
C LYS A 52 10.59 -5.35 6.57
N ASP A 53 11.36 -4.33 6.89
CA ASP A 53 11.28 -3.57 8.13
C ASP A 53 10.48 -2.27 7.94
N PHE A 54 9.82 -2.11 6.79
CA PHE A 54 8.97 -0.97 6.51
C PHE A 54 7.75 -0.98 7.43
N VAL A 55 7.62 0.07 8.22
CA VAL A 55 6.47 0.31 9.09
C VAL A 55 5.82 1.62 8.66
N CYS A 56 4.49 1.63 8.57
CA CYS A 56 3.75 2.88 8.36
C CYS A 56 4.01 3.86 9.51
N ALA A 57 4.77 4.92 9.26
CA ALA A 57 5.05 6.02 10.20
C ALA A 57 3.81 6.84 10.52
#